data_AF-A0A2N4YVK3-F1
#
_entry.id   AF-A0A2N4YVK3-F1
#
_cell.length_a   1.000
_cell.length_b   1.000
_cell.length_c   1.000
_cell.angle_alpha   90.00
_cell.angle_beta   90.00
_cell.angle_gamma   90.00
#
_symmetry.space_group_name_H-M   'P 1'
#
loop_
_entity.id
_entity.type
_entity.pdbx_description
1 polymer ?
#
loop_
_entity_poly.entity_id
_entity_poly.type
_entity_poly.pdbx_seq_one_letter_code
_entity_poly.pdbx_strand_id
1 'polypeptide(L)' 'MYTVTDIAPTDAEFTALIAALDAWQETLYPAESNHLLDLSQLPPQTVIALVIRSAQGEA' A
#
# COMPACT_ATOMS: atom_id res chain seq x y z
N MET A 1 3.64 14.68 15.33
CA MET A 1 4.59 13.56 15.40
C MET A 1 3.99 12.44 14.57
N TYR A 2 4.79 11.77 13.74
CA TYR A 2 4.32 10.62 12.97
C TYR A 2 4.48 9.33 13.78
N THR A 3 3.64 8.35 13.53
CA THR A 3 3.74 7.01 14.13
C THR A 3 3.79 5.95 13.03
N VAL A 4 4.34 4.79 13.34
CA VAL A 4 4.34 3.62 12.46
C VAL A 4 3.48 2.56 13.13
N THR A 5 2.51 2.02 12.41
CA THR A 5 1.58 1.00 12.93
C THR A 5 1.39 -0.12 11.92
N ASP A 6 1.12 -1.32 12.40
CA ASP A 6 0.65 -2.42 11.55
C ASP A 6 -0.68 -2.02 10.85
N ILE A 7 -0.85 -2.49 9.62
CA ILE A 7 -2.08 -2.34 8.85
C ILE A 7 -2.36 -3.64 8.10
N ALA A 8 -3.62 -4.01 7.92
CA ALA A 8 -3.97 -5.16 7.10
C ALA A 8 -3.79 -4.82 5.61
N PRO A 9 -3.23 -5.71 4.77
CA PRO A 9 -3.18 -5.49 3.31
C PRO A 9 -4.56 -5.34 2.65
N THR A 10 -5.62 -5.79 3.33
CA THR A 10 -7.03 -5.63 2.93
C THR A 10 -7.67 -4.34 3.44
N ASP A 11 -6.96 -3.53 4.23
CA ASP A 11 -7.48 -2.27 4.77
C ASP A 11 -7.70 -1.27 3.62
N ALA A 12 -8.85 -0.59 3.62
CA ALA A 12 -9.20 0.34 2.56
C ALA A 12 -8.22 1.53 2.45
N GLU A 13 -7.65 1.98 3.57
CA GLU A 13 -6.64 3.04 3.58
C GLU A 13 -5.34 2.57 2.93
N PHE A 14 -4.91 1.33 3.23
CA PHE A 14 -3.77 0.70 2.57
C PHE A 14 -4.00 0.54 1.06
N THR A 15 -5.16 0.00 0.67
CA THR A 15 -5.51 -0.16 -0.74
C THR A 15 -5.56 1.18 -1.48
N ALA A 16 -6.07 2.24 -0.85
CA ALA A 16 -6.10 3.57 -1.45
C ALA A 16 -4.69 4.14 -1.70
N LEU A 17 -3.76 3.94 -0.76
CA LEU A 17 -2.37 4.37 -0.92
C LEU A 17 -1.64 3.59 -2.01
N ILE A 18 -1.86 2.27 -2.08
CA ILE A 18 -1.30 1.43 -3.16
C ILE A 18 -1.88 1.83 -4.52
N ALA A 19 -3.19 2.08 -4.62
CA ALA A 19 -3.80 2.55 -5.86
C ALA A 19 -3.25 3.92 -6.32
N ALA A 20 -2.99 4.84 -5.37
CA ALA A 20 -2.36 6.12 -5.67
C ALA A 20 -0.90 5.95 -6.16
N LEU A 21 -0.17 5.00 -5.58
CA LEU A 21 1.17 4.62 -6.02
C LEU A 21 1.14 4.04 -7.44
N ASP A 22 0.24 3.10 -7.72
CA ASP A 22 0.09 2.48 -9.04
C ASP A 22 -0.23 3.52 -10.11
N ALA A 23 -1.19 4.43 -9.84
CA ALA A 23 -1.54 5.52 -10.76
C ALA A 23 -0.36 6.45 -11.06
N TRP A 24 0.50 6.71 -10.07
CA TRP A 24 1.72 7.48 -10.29
C TRP A 24 2.74 6.70 -11.12
N GLN A 25 2.92 5.40 -10.88
CA GLN A 25 3.85 4.54 -11.62
C GLN A 25 3.46 4.37 -13.09
N GLU A 26 2.17 4.36 -13.41
CA GLU A 26 1.68 4.36 -14.80
C GLU A 26 2.14 5.58 -15.61
N THR A 27 2.46 6.70 -14.95
CA THR A 27 3.01 7.88 -15.64
C THR A 27 4.51 7.75 -15.97
N LEU A 28 5.20 6.81 -15.32
CA LEU A 28 6.66 6.68 -15.37
C LEU A 28 7.12 5.43 -16.13
N TYR A 29 6.38 4.34 -16.00
CA TYR A 29 6.78 3.03 -16.51
C TYR A 29 5.78 2.53 -17.55
N PRO A 30 6.27 1.77 -18.55
CA PRO A 30 5.39 1.11 -19.50
C PRO A 30 4.57 0.03 -18.80
N ALA A 31 3.43 -0.35 -19.40
CA ALA A 31 2.49 -1.30 -18.81
C ALA A 31 3.14 -2.66 -18.52
N GLU A 32 4.14 -3.06 -19.30
CA GLU A 32 4.90 -4.30 -19.14
C GLU A 32 5.70 -4.36 -17.83
N SER A 33 6.00 -3.22 -17.21
CA SER A 33 6.64 -3.14 -15.90
C SER A 33 5.62 -3.12 -14.74
N ASN A 34 4.32 -3.05 -15.02
CA ASN A 34 3.29 -3.10 -14.00
C ASN A 34 2.90 -4.55 -13.72
N HIS A 35 3.26 -5.05 -12.54
CA HIS A 35 3.03 -6.44 -12.15
C HIS A 35 1.68 -6.66 -11.44
N LEU A 36 0.95 -5.59 -11.11
CA LEU A 36 -0.39 -5.64 -10.51
C LEU A 36 -0.54 -6.69 -9.38
N LEU A 37 0.48 -6.79 -8.53
CA LEU A 37 0.52 -7.77 -7.44
C LEU A 37 -0.51 -7.39 -6.38
N ASP A 38 -1.49 -8.26 -6.17
CA ASP A 38 -2.46 -8.11 -5.07
C ASP A 38 -1.90 -8.68 -3.77
N LEU A 39 -1.42 -7.79 -2.89
CA LEU A 39 -0.88 -8.14 -1.57
C LEU A 39 -1.92 -8.77 -0.64
N SER A 40 -3.22 -8.59 -0.90
CA SER A 40 -4.29 -9.20 -0.10
C SER A 40 -4.45 -10.70 -0.34
N GLN A 41 -3.96 -11.21 -1.47
CA GLN A 41 -4.05 -12.63 -1.84
C GLN A 41 -2.87 -13.46 -1.28
N LEU A 42 -1.85 -12.80 -0.73
CA LEU A 42 -0.69 -13.48 -0.18
C LEU A 42 -1.01 -14.08 1.20
N PRO A 43 -0.40 -15.22 1.57
CA PRO A 43 -0.56 -15.79 2.91
C PRO A 43 -0.16 -14.75 3.98
N PRO A 44 -0.99 -14.50 5.02
CA PRO A 44 -0.73 -13.43 5.99
C PRO A 44 0.61 -13.54 6.70
N GLN A 45 1.14 -14.76 6.87
CA GLN A 45 2.43 -14.98 7.52
C GLN A 45 3.63 -14.60 6.64
N THR A 46 3.39 -14.26 5.37
CA THR A 46 4.43 -13.86 4.41
C THR A 46 4.48 -12.36 4.14
N VAL A 47 3.56 -11.59 4.74
CA VAL A 47 3.42 -10.14 4.51
C VAL A 47 3.49 -9.41 5.83
N ILE A 48 4.40 -8.43 5.91
CA ILE A 48 4.40 -7.41 6.95
C ILE A 48 3.98 -6.11 6.26
N ALA A 49 2.86 -5.53 6.69
CA ALA A 49 2.34 -4.28 6.17
C ALA A 49 2.31 -3.24 7.29
N LEU A 50 2.97 -2.11 7.04
CA LEU A 50 3.11 -1.00 7.96
C LEU A 50 2.62 0.28 7.27
N VAL A 51 2.01 1.17 8.05
CA VAL A 51 1.61 2.49 7.59
C VAL A 51 2.18 3.56 8.52
N ILE A 52 2.56 4.69 7.93
CA ILE A 52 2.99 5.87 8.66
C ILE A 52 1.78 6.78 8.81
N ARG A 53 1.45 7.16 10.03
CA ARG A 53 0.29 8.02 10.33
C ARG A 53 0.73 9.39 10.80
N SER A 54 0.01 10.41 10.36
CA SER A 54 0.12 11.80 10.80
C SER A 54 -0.28 11.92 12.28
N ALA A 55 -0.11 13.13 12.84
CA ALA A 55 -0.56 13.40 14.21
C ALA A 55 -2.08 13.29 14.37
N GLN A 56 -2.82 13.38 13.26
CA GLN A 56 -4.26 13.26 13.16
C GLN A 56 -4.72 11.79 12.99
N GLY A 57 -3.78 10.86 12.81
CA GLY A 57 -4.05 9.44 12.59
C GLY A 57 -4.26 9.05 11.13
N GLU A 58 -4.16 10.01 10.21
CA GLU A 58 -4.31 9.82 8.76
C GLU A 58 -3.02 9.29 8.14
N ALA A 59 -3.13 8.36 7.20
CA ALA A 59 -1.99 7.88 6.42
C ALA A 59 -1.68 8.76 5.20
#